data_AF-A0AAW6DJH9-F1
#
_entry.id   AF-A0AAW6DJH9-F1
#
_cell.length_a   1.000
_cell.length_b   1.000
_cell.length_c   1.000
_cell.angle_alpha   90.00
_cell.angle_beta   90.00
_cell.angle_gamma   90.00
#
_symmetry.space_group_name_H-M   'P 1'
#
loop_
_entity.id
_entity.type
_entity.pdbx_description
1 polymer ?
#
loop_
_entity_poly.entity_id
_entity_poly.type
_entity_poly.pdbx_seq_one_letter_code
_entity_poly.pdbx_strand_id
1 'polypeptide(L)'
;MSEREKIIRLWFDMWLKQQDLGMDKIFTEDVVYTESWCPKYENLKTVKHWFNEWNTRGKVIIWDIKQFFHKENQTVVEWYF
;
A
#
# COMPACT_ATOMS: atom_id res chain seq x y z
N MET A 1 0.30 18.83 -0.29
CA MET A 1 0.08 17.39 -0.17
C MET A 1 0.09 17.04 1.30
N SER A 2 -1.01 16.48 1.82
CA SER A 2 -1.08 16.08 3.23
C SER A 2 -0.09 14.94 3.53
N GLU A 3 0.36 14.80 4.80
CA GLU A 3 1.21 13.67 5.21
C GLU A 3 0.58 12.31 4.86
N ARG A 4 -0.75 12.24 4.92
CA ARG A 4 -1.54 11.05 4.60
C ARG A 4 -1.41 10.68 3.13
N GLU A 5 -1.48 11.65 2.22
CA GLU A 5 -1.27 11.41 0.79
C GLU A 5 0.17 10.97 0.48
N LYS A 6 1.17 11.54 1.18
CA LYS A 6 2.57 11.13 1.02
C LYS A 6 2.78 9.67 1.42
N ILE A 7 2.19 9.25 2.54
CA ILE A 7 2.23 7.85 3.00
C ILE A 7 1.65 6.91 1.93
N ILE A 8 0.48 7.24 1.39
CA ILE A 8 -0.17 6.37 0.40
C ILE A 8 0.59 6.37 -0.93
N ARG A 9 1.11 7.52 -1.37
CA ARG A 9 1.97 7.59 -2.55
C ARG A 9 3.24 6.78 -2.39
N LEU A 10 3.86 6.81 -1.20
CA LEU A 10 5.01 5.97 -0.91
C LEU A 10 4.67 4.48 -1.02
N TRP A 11 3.50 4.07 -0.52
CA TRP A 11 3.02 2.70 -0.69
C TRP A 11 2.85 2.33 -2.16
N PHE A 12 2.21 3.18 -2.96
CA PHE A 12 2.04 2.97 -4.41
C PHE A 12 3.39 2.88 -5.15
N ASP A 13 4.33 3.76 -4.81
CA ASP A 13 5.68 3.77 -5.35
C ASP A 13 6.42 2.47 -5.08
N MET A 14 6.26 1.86 -3.89
CA MET A 14 6.87 0.58 -3.57
C MET A 14 6.40 -0.52 -4.54
N TRP A 15 5.12 -0.55 -4.89
CA TRP A 15 4.58 -1.51 -5.86
C TRP A 15 5.08 -1.27 -7.29
N LEU A 16 5.09 -0.02 -7.74
CA LEU A 16 5.57 0.34 -9.08
C LEU A 16 7.07 0.06 -9.25
N LYS A 17 7.86 0.29 -8.19
CA LYS A 17 9.32 0.07 -8.17
C LYS A 17 9.71 -1.35 -7.75
N GLN A 18 8.76 -2.14 -7.25
CA GLN A 18 9.00 -3.47 -6.66
C GLN A 18 10.06 -3.44 -5.55
N GLN A 19 10.09 -2.36 -4.77
CA GLN A 19 11.13 -2.11 -3.77
C GLN A 19 10.50 -1.62 -2.47
N ASP A 20 10.93 -2.18 -1.33
CA ASP A 20 10.61 -1.64 -0.01
C ASP A 20 11.39 -0.32 0.19
N LEU A 21 10.67 0.80 0.29
CA LEU A 21 11.22 2.15 0.51
C LEU A 21 11.05 2.64 1.96
N GLY A 22 10.73 1.74 2.89
CA GLY A 22 10.42 2.05 4.29
C GLY A 22 8.98 1.70 4.68
N MET A 23 8.57 0.45 4.47
CA MET A 23 7.25 -0.05 4.83
C MET A 23 6.98 0.05 6.35
N ASP A 24 8.02 -0.09 7.17
CA ASP A 24 8.01 0.13 8.64
C ASP A 24 7.72 1.58 9.06
N LYS A 25 7.84 2.55 8.14
CA LYS A 25 7.53 3.95 8.42
C LYS A 25 6.06 4.30 8.17
N ILE A 26 5.34 3.45 7.45
CA ILE A 26 3.96 3.71 7.00
C ILE A 26 2.93 2.75 7.62
N PHE A 27 3.38 1.61 8.13
CA PHE A 27 2.53 0.65 8.82
C PHE A 27 3.01 0.43 10.26
N THR A 28 2.05 0.31 11.16
CA THR A 28 2.30 -0.14 12.53
C THR A 28 2.55 -1.65 12.56
N GLU A 29 3.16 -2.14 13.63
CA GLU A 29 3.43 -3.59 13.78
C GLU A 29 2.15 -4.43 13.74
N ASP A 30 1.03 -3.89 14.22
CA ASP A 30 -0.30 -4.49 14.30
C ASP A 30 -1.21 -4.20 13.09
N VAL A 31 -0.64 -3.74 11.97
CA VAL A 31 -1.39 -3.48 10.74
C VAL A 31 -2.25 -4.67 10.32
N VAL A 32 -3.45 -4.37 9.84
CA VAL A 32 -4.30 -5.33 9.12
C VAL A 32 -4.45 -4.85 7.69
N TYR A 33 -3.94 -5.65 6.74
CA TYR A 33 -4.11 -5.41 5.31
C TYR A 33 -5.12 -6.42 4.75
N THR A 34 -6.10 -5.96 3.97
CA THR A 34 -7.15 -6.83 3.41
C THR A 34 -7.31 -6.56 1.92
N GLU A 35 -7.26 -7.62 1.13
CA GLU A 35 -7.54 -7.57 -0.30
C GLU A 35 -9.04 -7.70 -0.58
N SER A 36 -9.49 -7.13 -1.71
CA SER A 36 -10.91 -7.14 -2.10
C SER A 36 -11.51 -8.54 -2.29
N TRP A 37 -10.68 -9.57 -2.51
CA TRP A 37 -11.07 -10.97 -2.69
C TRP A 37 -10.86 -11.85 -1.45
N CYS A 38 -10.80 -11.25 -0.25
CA CYS A 38 -10.78 -11.87 1.10
C CYS A 38 -9.42 -12.13 1.80
N PRO A 39 -8.24 -12.25 1.16
CA PRO A 39 -6.98 -12.39 1.87
C PRO A 39 -6.77 -11.28 2.90
N LYS A 40 -6.32 -11.69 4.07
CA LYS A 40 -6.05 -10.81 5.21
C LYS A 40 -4.65 -11.11 5.71
N TYR A 41 -3.84 -10.06 5.80
CA TYR A 41 -2.50 -10.09 6.35
C TYR A 41 -2.53 -9.35 7.68
N GLU A 42 -2.29 -10.10 8.75
CA GLU A 42 -2.24 -9.57 10.11
C GLU A 42 -0.78 -9.39 10.47
N ASN A 43 -0.40 -8.18 10.91
CA ASN A 43 0.94 -7.68 11.22
C ASN A 43 1.85 -7.30 10.05
N LEU A 44 2.83 -6.43 10.35
CA LEU A 44 3.77 -5.89 9.36
C LEU A 44 4.62 -6.98 8.68
N LYS A 45 4.96 -8.06 9.41
CA LYS A 45 5.78 -9.15 8.87
C LYS A 45 5.05 -9.89 7.76
N THR A 46 3.75 -10.15 7.90
CA THR A 46 2.97 -10.84 6.87
C THR A 46 2.74 -9.95 5.65
N VAL A 47 2.50 -8.64 5.84
CA VAL A 47 2.42 -7.67 4.74
C VAL A 47 3.73 -7.59 3.95
N LYS A 48 4.88 -7.50 4.64
CA LYS A 48 6.21 -7.53 4.00
C LYS A 48 6.44 -8.82 3.22
N HIS A 49 6.08 -9.96 3.80
CA HIS A 49 6.23 -11.25 3.13
C HIS A 49 5.41 -11.32 1.85
N TRP A 50 4.13 -10.92 1.92
CA TRP A 50 3.24 -10.87 0.76
C TRP A 50 3.75 -9.92 -0.32
N PHE A 51 4.16 -8.70 0.05
CA PHE A 51 4.73 -7.74 -0.90
C PHE A 51 5.92 -8.32 -1.66
N ASN A 52 6.85 -8.97 -0.96
CA ASN A 52 8.02 -9.59 -1.58
C ASN A 52 7.62 -10.75 -2.48
N GLU A 53 6.75 -11.65 -2.01
CA GLU A 53 6.30 -12.80 -2.78
C GLU A 53 5.59 -12.38 -4.06
N TRP A 54 4.65 -11.44 -3.99
CA TRP A 54 3.90 -10.95 -5.15
C TRP A 54 4.84 -10.37 -6.20
N ASN A 55 5.83 -9.58 -5.78
CA ASN A 55 6.81 -8.96 -6.67
C ASN A 55 7.77 -9.95 -7.35
N THR A 56 7.83 -11.21 -6.90
CA THR A 56 8.54 -12.28 -7.66
C THR A 56 7.73 -12.80 -8.85
N ARG A 57 6.40 -12.61 -8.84
CA ARG A 57 5.46 -13.19 -9.79
C ARG A 57 4.86 -12.17 -10.76
N GLY A 58 4.79 -10.90 -10.35
CA GLY A 58 4.15 -9.84 -11.11
C GLY A 58 4.82 -8.49 -10.90
N LYS A 59 4.48 -7.54 -11.77
CA LYS A 59 4.91 -6.15 -11.71
C LYS A 59 3.72 -5.23 -11.93
N VAL A 60 3.52 -4.28 -11.03
CA VAL A 60 2.54 -3.20 -11.24
C VAL A 60 3.11 -2.25 -12.29
N ILE A 61 2.36 -2.03 -13.37
CA ILE A 61 2.78 -1.16 -14.48
C ILE A 61 2.18 0.24 -14.36
N ILE A 62 0.92 0.30 -13.91
CA ILE A 62 0.18 1.55 -13.76
C ILE A 62 -0.63 1.46 -12.47
N TRP A 63 -0.57 2.52 -11.66
CA TRP A 63 -1.44 2.78 -10.50
C TRP A 63 -1.59 4.30 -10.36
N ASP A 64 -2.17 4.93 -11.36
CA ASP A 64 -2.26 6.39 -11.44
C ASP A 64 -3.35 6.90 -10.51
N ILE A 65 -2.93 7.63 -9.47
CA ILE A 65 -3.83 8.21 -8.48
C ILE A 65 -4.60 9.39 -9.10
N LYS A 66 -5.94 9.29 -9.10
CA LYS A 66 -6.84 10.32 -9.61
C LYS A 66 -7.19 11.34 -8.52
N GLN A 67 -7.64 10.86 -7.36
CA GLN A 67 -8.08 11.72 -6.27
C GLN A 67 -8.05 11.02 -4.91
N PHE A 68 -8.04 11.84 -3.86
CA PHE A 68 -8.12 11.42 -2.47
C PHE A 68 -9.38 11.99 -1.82
N PHE A 69 -10.02 11.19 -0.98
CA PHE A 69 -11.08 11.63 -0.08
C PHE A 69 -10.62 11.43 1.35
N HIS A 70 -10.79 12.45 2.19
CA HIS A 70 -10.39 12.41 3.59
C HIS A 70 -11.60 12.63 4.50
N LYS A 71 -11.75 11.76 5.49
CA LYS A 71 -12.70 11.93 6.58
C LYS A 71 -12.05 11.45 7.87
N GLU A 72 -11.90 12.34 8.85
CA GLU A 72 -11.27 12.02 10.13
C GLU A 72 -9.92 11.30 9.93
N ASN A 73 -9.76 10.08 10.46
CA ASN A 73 -8.56 9.24 10.31
C ASN A 73 -8.58 8.33 9.06
N GLN A 74 -9.63 8.39 8.22
CA GLN A 74 -9.80 7.56 7.03
C GLN A 74 -9.46 8.30 5.73
N THR A 75 -8.67 7.65 4.87
CA THR A 75 -8.38 8.13 3.52
C THR A 75 -8.85 7.08 2.52
N VAL A 76 -9.58 7.52 1.50
CA VAL A 76 -9.93 6.72 0.32
C VAL A 76 -9.17 7.28 -0.86
N VAL A 77 -8.62 6.40 -1.70
CA VAL A 77 -7.91 6.77 -2.93
C VAL A 77 -8.64 6.16 -4.10
N GLU A 78 -8.88 6.96 -5.14
CA GLU A 78 -9.28 6.45 -6.45
C GLU A 78 -8.06 6.44 -7.36
N TRP A 79 -7.80 5.30 -8.01
CA TRP A 79 -6.69 5.15 -8.96
C TRP A 79 -7.09 4.27 -10.15
N TYR A 80 -6.27 4.30 -11.21
CA TYR A 80 -6.40 3.41 -12.38
C TYR A 80 -5.39 2.26 -12.28
N PHE A 81 -5.84 1.01 -12.43
CA PHE A 81 -5.02 -0.21 -12.38
C PHE A 81 -5.26 -1.11 -13.59
#